data_AF-A0A9X2FD23-F1
#
_entry.id   AF-A0A9X2FD23-F1
#
_cell.length_a   1.000
_cell.length_b   1.000
_cell.length_c   1.000
_cell.angle_alpha   90.00
_cell.angle_beta   90.00
_cell.angle_gamma   90.00
#
_symmetry.space_group_name_H-M   'P 1'
#
loop_
_entity.id
_entity.type
_entity.pdbx_description
1 polymer ?
#
loop_
_entity_poly.entity_id
_entity_poly.type
_entity_poly.pdbx_seq_one_letter_code
_entity_poly.pdbx_strand_id
1 'polypeptide(L)'
;MRSFPRLFASLLFVGFTPVAMAETSVDFAKDVAPIFEAHCYSCHGESKGLGGLKLHTAEEIEAAAEKKGDLLIAGKPDESELYERLVLPEDDRKRMPKGADPLAEKDIETIKQWIAGGAEFATAEAPAAEAMDEKPAEAAPLPERPELEPASPDAIAAAEETGALVIPLYSGSNELRVSFPSSRDQVTDETVAKLVPLAGQVVELDLSGTKITDAVAESLKEFKYLDTLHLEKTEVGDAAVSALADMTYLNYLNLHSTKATDASLEALKSAPSLRKLYVWQTAASYDAAKALEKATPGLAVNLGWDHPGVVRERLTKELTRVEEQQAEATKTVEEAKKMLETAEADQKSASDRAAEIKKQLEELDKPAAKKEEAPADKPAEGETA
;
A
#
# COMPACT_ATOMS: atom_id res chain seq x y z
N MET A 1 -6.63 39.04 -82.76
CA MET A 1 -5.85 37.83 -83.12
C MET A 1 -4.95 37.48 -81.95
N ARG A 2 -4.92 36.19 -81.60
CA ARG A 2 -3.95 35.47 -80.75
C ARG A 2 -4.19 35.43 -79.23
N SER A 3 -4.71 34.27 -78.84
CA SER A 3 -4.72 33.63 -77.52
C SER A 3 -3.34 33.56 -76.88
N PHE A 4 -3.29 33.67 -75.55
CA PHE A 4 -2.26 33.05 -74.71
C PHE A 4 -2.95 32.39 -73.49
N PRO A 5 -2.57 31.16 -73.11
CA PRO A 5 -3.26 30.38 -72.09
C PRO A 5 -2.82 30.81 -70.68
N ARG A 6 -3.77 30.87 -69.75
CA ARG A 6 -3.50 31.02 -68.31
C ARG A 6 -3.01 29.67 -67.77
N LEU A 7 -1.72 29.58 -67.45
CA LEU A 7 -1.15 28.49 -66.66
C LEU A 7 -1.70 28.55 -65.23
N PHE A 8 -2.42 27.50 -64.84
CA PHE A 8 -2.79 27.22 -63.46
C PHE A 8 -1.53 26.78 -62.71
N ALA A 9 -1.04 27.60 -61.77
CA ALA A 9 -0.07 27.17 -60.78
C ALA A 9 -0.84 26.48 -59.64
N SER A 10 -0.92 25.15 -59.68
CA SER A 10 -1.34 24.35 -58.52
C SER A 10 -0.26 24.41 -57.46
N LEU A 11 -0.50 25.19 -56.40
CA LEU A 11 0.24 25.10 -55.15
C LEU A 11 -0.22 23.81 -54.43
N LEU A 12 0.59 22.74 -54.51
CA LEU A 12 0.44 21.57 -53.67
C LEU A 12 0.84 21.95 -52.24
N PHE A 13 -0.16 22.19 -51.39
CA PHE A 13 0.01 22.21 -49.94
C PHE A 13 0.38 20.80 -49.50
N VAL A 14 1.64 20.57 -49.15
CA VAL A 14 2.06 19.38 -48.41
C VAL A 14 1.47 19.51 -47.00
N GLY A 15 0.29 18.93 -46.80
CA GLY A 15 -0.32 18.81 -45.49
C GLY A 15 0.54 17.91 -44.61
N PHE A 16 1.26 18.50 -43.66
CA PHE A 16 1.88 17.75 -42.58
C PHE A 16 0.76 17.32 -41.63
N THR A 17 0.26 16.10 -41.77
CA THR A 17 -0.62 15.49 -40.77
C THR A 17 0.21 15.24 -39.52
N PRO A 18 -0.07 15.90 -38.38
CA PRO A 18 0.59 15.54 -37.13
C PRO A 18 0.20 14.10 -36.80
N VAL A 19 1.21 13.26 -36.58
CA VAL A 19 1.02 11.97 -35.91
C VAL A 19 0.60 12.31 -34.49
N ALA A 20 -0.68 12.05 -34.17
CA ALA A 20 -1.13 12.08 -32.79
C ALA A 20 -0.37 10.99 -32.04
N MET A 21 0.55 11.40 -31.16
CA MET A 21 1.07 10.51 -30.15
C MET A 21 -0.09 10.20 -29.21
N ALA A 22 -0.51 8.94 -29.18
CA ALA A 22 -1.43 8.47 -28.16
C ALA A 22 -0.69 8.58 -26.81
N GLU A 23 -1.08 9.54 -25.98
CA GLU A 23 -0.63 9.58 -24.60
C GLU A 23 -1.20 8.38 -23.87
N THR A 24 -0.33 7.48 -23.45
CA THR A 24 -0.66 6.46 -22.45
C THR A 24 -0.98 7.19 -21.15
N SER A 25 -2.27 7.32 -20.83
CA SER A 25 -2.72 7.89 -19.56
C SER A 25 -2.25 6.99 -18.40
N VAL A 26 -1.47 7.53 -17.48
CA VAL A 26 -1.03 6.84 -16.26
C VAL A 26 -2.21 6.69 -15.30
N ASP A 27 -2.46 5.47 -14.83
CA ASP A 27 -3.54 5.13 -13.90
C ASP A 27 -2.99 5.12 -12.47
N PHE A 28 -3.59 5.91 -11.58
CA PHE A 28 -3.10 6.03 -10.21
C PHE A 28 -3.07 4.67 -9.48
N ALA A 29 -4.15 3.89 -9.56
CA ALA A 29 -4.29 2.66 -8.78
C ALA A 29 -3.35 1.56 -9.31
N LYS A 30 -3.11 1.51 -10.61
CA LYS A 30 -2.28 0.48 -11.25
C LYS A 30 -0.81 0.84 -11.30
N ASP A 31 -0.49 2.12 -11.54
CA ASP A 31 0.87 2.53 -11.89
C ASP A 31 1.55 3.33 -10.76
N VAL A 32 0.81 4.14 -9.99
CA VAL A 32 1.38 5.06 -8.99
C VAL A 32 1.30 4.50 -7.57
N ALA A 33 0.15 3.94 -7.19
CA ALA A 33 -0.09 3.40 -5.85
C ALA A 33 0.91 2.29 -5.46
N PRO A 34 1.30 1.34 -6.35
CA PRO A 34 2.31 0.35 -6.02
C PRO A 34 3.70 0.95 -5.73
N ILE A 35 4.05 2.07 -6.38
CA ILE A 35 5.30 2.79 -6.12
C ILE A 35 5.26 3.41 -4.72
N PHE A 36 4.15 4.05 -4.35
CA PHE A 36 3.99 4.63 -3.01
C PHE A 36 3.99 3.55 -1.92
N GLU A 37 3.37 2.40 -2.18
CA GLU A 37 3.39 1.27 -1.25
C GLU A 37 4.81 0.74 -1.02
N ALA A 38 5.54 0.50 -2.10
CA ALA A 38 6.88 -0.06 -2.04
C ALA A 38 7.90 0.89 -1.39
N HIS A 39 7.78 2.20 -1.62
CA HIS A 39 8.85 3.16 -1.29
C HIS A 39 8.47 4.22 -0.25
N CYS A 40 7.18 4.46 0.01
CA CYS A 40 6.73 5.60 0.81
C CYS A 40 5.96 5.21 2.08
N TYR A 41 5.23 4.09 2.10
CA TYR A 41 4.32 3.75 3.21
C TYR A 41 5.03 3.46 4.54
N SER A 42 6.30 3.06 4.50
CA SER A 42 7.09 2.84 5.73
C SER A 42 7.17 4.08 6.62
N CYS A 43 7.03 5.28 6.03
CA CYS A 43 7.07 6.58 6.71
C CYS A 43 5.80 7.43 6.53
N HIS A 44 5.10 7.26 5.41
CA HIS A 44 3.91 8.03 4.99
C HIS A 44 2.69 7.13 4.75
N GLY A 45 2.61 5.95 5.36
CA GLY A 45 1.49 5.02 5.21
C GLY A 45 0.38 5.21 6.26
N GLU A 46 -0.57 4.28 6.30
CA GLU A 46 -1.75 4.31 7.18
C GLU A 46 -1.39 4.59 8.65
N SER A 47 -0.36 3.88 9.15
CA SER A 47 0.08 3.90 10.56
C SER A 47 1.07 5.02 10.91
N LYS A 48 1.65 5.71 9.91
CA LYS A 48 2.68 6.73 10.10
C LYS A 48 2.53 7.84 9.06
N GLY A 49 2.31 9.08 9.53
CA GLY A 49 2.24 10.28 8.68
C GLY A 49 3.37 11.26 8.99
N LEU A 50 4.62 10.86 8.77
CA LEU A 50 5.77 11.72 9.08
C LEU A 50 5.68 13.04 8.30
N GLY A 51 5.97 14.15 8.96
CA GLY A 51 5.80 15.48 8.35
C GLY A 51 4.36 15.87 8.04
N GLY A 52 3.37 15.16 8.58
CA GLY A 52 1.94 15.44 8.39
C GLY A 52 1.40 15.00 7.03
N LEU A 53 2.14 14.17 6.29
CA LEU A 53 1.78 13.65 4.97
C LEU A 53 1.50 12.16 5.08
N LYS A 54 0.36 11.72 4.54
CA LYS A 54 0.04 10.32 4.29
C LYS A 54 -0.26 10.13 2.80
N LEU A 55 0.21 9.01 2.26
CA LEU A 55 0.14 8.67 0.85
C LEU A 55 -0.62 7.35 0.61
N HIS A 56 -1.25 6.79 1.66
CA HIS A 56 -1.84 5.47 1.60
C HIS A 56 -3.14 5.42 0.79
N THR A 57 -3.95 6.47 0.85
CA THR A 57 -5.22 6.57 0.12
C THR A 57 -5.27 7.84 -0.72
N ALA A 58 -6.03 7.80 -1.81
CA ALA A 58 -6.30 8.97 -2.64
C ALA A 58 -6.88 10.13 -1.80
N GLU A 59 -7.84 9.83 -0.93
CA GLU A 59 -8.48 10.81 -0.03
C GLU A 59 -7.47 11.51 0.89
N GLU A 60 -6.50 10.77 1.45
CA GLU A 60 -5.47 11.36 2.30
C GLU A 60 -4.50 12.24 1.51
N ILE A 61 -4.17 11.85 0.27
CA ILE A 61 -3.29 12.62 -0.62
C ILE A 61 -3.99 13.91 -1.06
N GLU A 62 -5.26 13.82 -1.46
CA GLU A 62 -6.10 14.96 -1.84
C GLU A 62 -6.26 15.93 -0.67
N ALA A 63 -6.61 15.44 0.52
CA ALA A 63 -6.72 16.27 1.72
C ALA A 63 -5.39 16.93 2.11
N ALA A 64 -4.26 16.23 1.92
CA ALA A 64 -2.94 16.80 2.15
C ALA A 64 -2.59 17.87 1.11
N ALA A 65 -2.98 17.68 -0.15
CA ALA A 65 -2.78 18.64 -1.24
C ALA A 65 -3.64 19.90 -1.07
N GLU A 66 -4.88 19.76 -0.63
CA GLU A 66 -5.75 20.90 -0.30
C GLU A 66 -5.20 21.73 0.87
N LYS A 67 -4.68 21.04 1.89
CA LYS A 67 -4.12 21.70 3.08
C LYS A 67 -2.76 22.34 2.81
N LYS A 68 -1.98 21.76 1.91
CA LYS A 68 -0.64 22.20 1.51
C LYS A 68 -0.61 22.34 0.00
N GLY A 69 -1.03 23.51 -0.47
CA GLY A 69 -1.34 23.77 -1.89
C GLY A 69 -0.18 23.63 -2.88
N ASP A 70 1.06 23.48 -2.41
CA ASP A 70 2.25 23.18 -3.22
C ASP A 70 2.64 21.69 -3.22
N LEU A 71 2.00 20.85 -2.40
CA LEU A 71 2.31 19.43 -2.30
C LEU A 71 2.12 18.70 -3.64
N LEU A 72 0.96 18.92 -4.26
CA LEU A 72 0.53 18.27 -5.48
C LEU A 72 -0.29 19.25 -6.31
N ILE A 73 0.28 19.71 -7.42
CA ILE A 73 -0.36 20.67 -8.33
C ILE A 73 -0.65 19.94 -9.64
N ALA A 74 -1.93 19.64 -9.87
CA ALA A 74 -2.41 18.98 -11.08
C ALA A 74 -1.89 19.68 -12.35
N GLY A 75 -1.32 18.89 -13.26
CA GLY A 75 -0.73 19.35 -14.52
C GLY A 75 0.67 19.96 -14.42
N LYS A 76 1.22 20.09 -13.20
CA LYS A 76 2.47 20.83 -12.94
C LYS A 76 3.44 20.04 -12.06
N PRO A 77 4.10 19.00 -12.60
CA PRO A 77 5.04 18.17 -11.84
C PRO A 77 6.18 18.99 -11.24
N ASP A 78 6.79 19.88 -12.01
CA ASP A 78 7.94 20.68 -11.55
C ASP A 78 7.58 21.74 -10.49
N GLU A 79 6.28 22.03 -10.31
CA GLU A 79 5.78 22.92 -9.24
C GLU A 79 5.18 22.12 -8.06
N SER A 80 5.17 20.78 -8.14
CA SER A 80 4.65 19.90 -7.10
C SER A 80 5.79 19.44 -6.19
N GLU A 81 5.72 19.78 -4.90
CA GLU A 81 6.73 19.40 -3.91
C GLU A 81 6.90 17.87 -3.81
N LEU A 82 5.84 17.10 -4.07
CA LEU A 82 5.90 15.64 -4.15
C LEU A 82 6.94 15.17 -5.17
N TYR A 83 6.94 15.74 -6.38
CA TYR A 83 7.90 15.39 -7.44
C TYR A 83 9.27 16.03 -7.20
N GLU A 84 9.31 17.29 -6.76
CA GLU A 84 10.56 17.99 -6.42
C GLU A 84 11.42 17.15 -5.47
N ARG A 85 10.81 16.60 -4.40
CA ARG A 85 11.53 15.79 -3.40
C ARG A 85 12.11 14.49 -3.93
N LEU A 86 11.59 13.94 -5.04
CA LEU A 86 12.08 12.71 -5.66
C LEU A 86 13.31 12.95 -6.54
N VAL A 87 13.42 14.14 -7.14
CA VAL A 87 14.50 14.49 -8.09
C VAL A 87 15.64 15.29 -7.46
N LEU A 88 15.57 15.57 -6.15
CA LEU A 88 16.65 16.23 -5.43
C LEU A 88 17.93 15.37 -5.40
N PRO A 89 19.12 16.00 -5.37
CA PRO A 89 20.40 15.30 -5.25
C PRO A 89 20.46 14.33 -4.06
N GLU A 90 21.28 13.28 -4.19
CA GLU A 90 21.43 12.21 -3.19
C GLU A 90 21.92 12.72 -1.81
N ASP A 91 22.59 13.86 -1.75
CA ASP A 91 23.07 14.48 -0.52
C ASP A 91 22.10 15.54 0.06
N ASP A 92 21.00 15.83 -0.63
CA ASP A 92 20.02 16.81 -0.17
C ASP A 92 19.19 16.28 1.01
N ARG A 93 19.11 17.06 2.08
CA ARG A 93 18.41 16.71 3.33
C ARG A 93 16.89 16.62 3.19
N LYS A 94 16.32 17.18 2.13
CA LYS A 94 14.88 17.20 1.83
C LYS A 94 14.48 16.10 0.84
N ARG A 95 15.44 15.41 0.21
CA ARG A 95 15.18 14.29 -0.70
C ARG A 95 14.36 13.22 0.01
N MET A 96 13.39 12.68 -0.70
CA MET A 96 12.63 11.50 -0.31
C MET A 96 12.84 10.39 -1.35
N PRO A 97 12.93 9.12 -0.95
CA PRO A 97 12.81 8.60 0.42
C PRO A 97 14.04 8.92 1.30
N LYS A 98 13.80 9.27 2.56
CA LYS A 98 14.86 9.74 3.46
C LYS A 98 15.71 8.57 3.96
N GLY A 99 17.00 8.61 3.67
CA GLY A 99 17.97 7.60 4.14
C GLY A 99 17.89 6.26 3.41
N ALA A 100 17.24 6.23 2.24
CA ALA A 100 17.24 5.10 1.31
C ALA A 100 17.71 5.56 -0.09
N ASP A 101 18.00 4.59 -0.96
CA ASP A 101 18.42 4.86 -2.33
C ASP A 101 17.33 5.62 -3.12
N PRO A 102 17.71 6.41 -4.14
CA PRO A 102 16.75 7.05 -5.05
C PRO A 102 15.81 6.03 -5.71
N LEU A 103 14.59 6.47 -6.05
CA LEU A 103 13.70 5.66 -6.89
C LEU A 103 14.34 5.42 -8.26
N ALA A 104 13.94 4.33 -8.92
CA ALA A 104 14.31 4.11 -10.30
C ALA A 104 13.77 5.25 -11.17
N GLU A 105 14.53 5.65 -12.20
CA GLU A 105 14.13 6.73 -13.12
C GLU A 105 12.74 6.49 -13.73
N LYS A 106 12.40 5.22 -14.00
CA LYS A 106 11.08 4.82 -14.49
C LYS A 106 9.96 5.18 -13.51
N ASP A 107 10.15 4.93 -12.22
CA ASP A 107 9.12 5.18 -11.20
C ASP A 107 8.92 6.69 -10.98
N ILE A 108 10.02 7.46 -11.02
CA ILE A 108 9.99 8.92 -10.98
C ILE A 108 9.22 9.46 -12.19
N GLU A 109 9.47 8.93 -13.39
CA GLU A 109 8.79 9.34 -14.61
C GLU A 109 7.31 8.96 -14.61
N THR A 110 6.92 7.79 -14.07
CA THR A 110 5.52 7.41 -13.88
C THR A 110 4.79 8.41 -12.98
N ILE A 111 5.38 8.78 -11.84
CA ILE A 111 4.80 9.78 -10.93
C ILE A 111 4.69 11.14 -11.62
N LYS A 112 5.73 11.54 -12.37
CA LYS A 112 5.73 12.80 -13.14
C LYS A 112 4.60 12.85 -14.16
N GLN A 113 4.41 11.78 -14.92
CA GLN A 113 3.39 11.67 -15.96
C GLN A 113 1.99 11.66 -15.37
N TRP A 114 1.80 11.03 -14.22
CA TRP A 114 0.54 11.10 -13.48
C TRP A 114 0.22 12.54 -13.04
N ILE A 115 1.19 13.27 -12.46
CA ILE A 115 0.97 14.67 -12.06
C ILE A 115 0.70 15.54 -13.29
N ALA A 116 1.47 15.36 -14.37
CA ALA A 116 1.28 16.06 -15.64
C ALA A 116 -0.10 15.77 -16.27
N GLY A 117 -0.61 14.54 -16.10
CA GLY A 117 -1.93 14.10 -16.54
C GLY A 117 -3.10 14.62 -15.69
N GLY A 118 -2.83 15.48 -14.71
CA GLY A 118 -3.86 16.09 -13.87
C GLY A 118 -3.94 15.51 -12.46
N ALA A 119 -3.03 14.60 -12.09
CA ALA A 119 -3.02 13.92 -10.81
C ALA A 119 -4.38 13.27 -10.47
N GLU A 120 -5.07 12.75 -11.49
CA GLU A 120 -6.39 12.15 -11.31
C GLU A 120 -6.25 10.81 -10.58
N PHE A 121 -7.03 10.64 -9.53
CA PHE A 121 -7.13 9.38 -8.78
C PHE A 121 -8.18 8.44 -9.35
N ALA A 122 -8.48 8.58 -10.66
CA ALA A 122 -9.65 8.05 -11.36
C ALA A 122 -10.16 6.75 -10.73
N THR A 123 -11.40 6.80 -10.25
CA THR A 123 -12.13 5.64 -9.77
C THR A 123 -12.21 4.63 -10.89
N ALA A 124 -11.35 3.61 -10.85
CA ALA A 124 -11.74 2.35 -11.39
C ALA A 124 -13.04 1.98 -10.67
N GLU A 125 -14.16 1.96 -11.40
CA GLU A 125 -15.06 0.82 -11.22
C GLU A 125 -14.14 -0.39 -11.23
N ALA A 126 -13.95 -0.97 -10.05
CA ALA A 126 -13.10 -2.12 -9.87
C ALA A 126 -13.39 -3.09 -11.01
N PRO A 127 -12.39 -3.70 -11.66
CA PRO A 127 -12.67 -4.88 -12.46
C PRO A 127 -13.51 -5.75 -11.56
N ALA A 128 -14.74 -6.05 -12.01
CA ALA A 128 -15.71 -6.81 -11.25
C ALA A 128 -14.93 -7.94 -10.61
N ALA A 129 -14.76 -7.85 -9.28
CA ALA A 129 -14.07 -8.85 -8.52
C ALA A 129 -14.74 -10.15 -8.96
N GLU A 130 -14.00 -10.99 -9.69
CA GLU A 130 -14.48 -12.34 -9.90
C GLU A 130 -14.78 -12.86 -8.50
N ALA A 131 -16.06 -13.13 -8.28
CA ALA A 131 -16.70 -13.09 -6.99
C ALA A 131 -15.86 -13.75 -5.89
N MET A 132 -15.19 -12.92 -5.10
CA MET A 132 -15.07 -13.16 -3.67
C MET A 132 -16.13 -12.26 -3.03
N ASP A 133 -17.35 -12.77 -3.14
CA ASP A 133 -18.58 -12.29 -2.54
C ASP A 133 -18.35 -12.02 -1.05
N GLU A 134 -18.31 -10.74 -0.69
CA GLU A 134 -19.06 -10.09 0.40
C GLU A 134 -18.29 -8.83 0.83
N LYS A 135 -18.87 -7.63 0.58
CA LYS A 135 -18.59 -6.45 1.41
C LYS A 135 -18.63 -6.96 2.86
N PRO A 136 -17.56 -6.83 3.68
CA PRO A 136 -17.59 -7.27 5.07
C PRO A 136 -18.86 -6.72 5.69
N ALA A 137 -19.71 -7.61 6.20
CA ALA A 137 -20.99 -7.21 6.76
C ALA A 137 -20.76 -6.01 7.69
N GLU A 138 -21.45 -4.92 7.39
CA GLU A 138 -21.22 -3.65 8.06
C GLU A 138 -21.47 -3.87 9.56
N ALA A 139 -20.45 -3.57 10.38
CA ALA A 139 -20.51 -3.84 11.80
C ALA A 139 -21.77 -3.19 12.38
N ALA A 140 -22.53 -3.94 13.19
CA ALA A 140 -23.68 -3.35 13.86
C ALA A 140 -23.22 -2.12 14.66
N PRO A 141 -24.01 -1.03 14.68
CA PRO A 141 -23.68 0.14 15.50
C PRO A 141 -23.51 -0.31 16.95
N LEU A 142 -22.49 0.23 17.62
CA LEU A 142 -22.24 -0.07 19.03
C LEU A 142 -23.39 0.44 19.89
N PRO A 143 -23.77 -0.27 20.96
CA PRO A 143 -24.82 0.19 21.85
C PRO A 143 -24.40 1.48 22.56
N GLU A 144 -25.28 2.47 22.58
CA GLU A 144 -25.09 3.69 23.37
C GLU A 144 -25.18 3.36 24.86
N ARG A 145 -24.19 3.80 25.62
CA ARG A 145 -24.17 3.64 27.08
C ARG A 145 -25.10 4.67 27.73
N PRO A 146 -25.86 4.31 28.80
CA PRO A 146 -26.59 5.29 29.60
C PRO A 146 -25.65 6.27 30.30
N GLU A 147 -26.17 7.45 30.65
CA GLU A 147 -25.49 8.37 31.55
C GLU A 147 -25.31 7.71 32.93
N LEU A 148 -24.06 7.67 33.42
CA LEU A 148 -23.72 6.99 34.66
C LEU A 148 -23.80 7.95 35.84
N GLU A 149 -24.32 7.47 36.97
CA GLU A 149 -24.31 8.23 38.23
C GLU A 149 -22.88 8.35 38.77
N PRO A 150 -22.51 9.47 39.42
CA PRO A 150 -21.19 9.66 40.01
C PRO A 150 -20.85 8.55 41.01
N ALA A 151 -19.60 8.08 40.98
CA ALA A 151 -19.11 7.14 41.99
C ALA A 151 -19.04 7.80 43.38
N SER A 152 -19.30 7.01 44.41
CA SER A 152 -19.14 7.46 45.80
C SER A 152 -17.67 7.82 46.08
N PRO A 153 -17.37 8.98 46.71
CA PRO A 153 -16.02 9.33 47.13
C PRO A 153 -15.37 8.24 48.00
N ASP A 154 -16.15 7.58 48.86
CA ASP A 154 -15.65 6.51 49.72
C ASP A 154 -15.26 5.25 48.91
N ALA A 155 -15.99 4.96 47.83
CA ALA A 155 -15.66 3.85 46.94
C ALA A 155 -14.40 4.13 46.12
N ILE A 156 -14.20 5.37 45.69
CA ILE A 156 -12.98 5.81 45.02
C ILE A 156 -11.79 5.69 45.99
N ALA A 157 -11.91 6.24 47.19
CA ALA A 157 -10.86 6.16 48.20
C ALA A 157 -10.49 4.71 48.55
N ALA A 158 -11.49 3.84 48.74
CA ALA A 158 -11.27 2.41 49.01
C ALA A 158 -10.56 1.69 47.85
N ALA A 159 -10.87 2.05 46.60
CA ALA A 159 -10.15 1.53 45.43
C ALA A 159 -8.70 2.03 45.40
N GLU A 160 -8.47 3.31 45.66
CA GLU A 160 -7.12 3.91 45.68
C GLU A 160 -6.23 3.31 46.78
N GLU A 161 -6.79 2.91 47.93
CA GLU A 161 -6.07 2.18 48.98
C GLU A 161 -5.51 0.83 48.50
N THR A 162 -6.05 0.26 47.42
CA THR A 162 -5.51 -0.95 46.79
C THR A 162 -4.31 -0.69 45.88
N GLY A 163 -3.92 0.57 45.71
CA GLY A 163 -2.92 1.01 44.75
C GLY A 163 -3.47 1.25 43.34
N ALA A 164 -4.80 1.27 43.19
CA ALA A 164 -5.44 1.64 41.94
C ALA A 164 -5.34 3.15 41.71
N LEU A 165 -5.09 3.55 40.47
CA LEU A 165 -5.30 4.90 39.99
C LEU A 165 -6.70 4.95 39.37
N VAL A 166 -7.60 5.75 39.96
CA VAL A 166 -8.98 5.94 39.50
C VAL A 166 -9.13 7.35 38.95
N ILE A 167 -9.42 7.50 37.65
CA ILE A 167 -9.58 8.81 37.01
C ILE A 167 -10.83 8.86 36.13
N PRO A 168 -11.49 10.03 35.99
CA PRO A 168 -12.50 10.22 34.97
C PRO A 168 -11.95 10.00 33.56
N LEU A 169 -12.76 9.42 32.67
CA LEU A 169 -12.37 9.16 31.27
C LEU A 169 -12.08 10.45 30.51
N TYR A 170 -12.86 11.49 30.79
CA TYR A 170 -12.66 12.87 30.33
C TYR A 170 -13.14 13.84 31.40
N SER A 171 -12.77 15.12 31.25
CA SER A 171 -13.13 16.15 32.22
C SER A 171 -14.65 16.27 32.38
N GLY A 172 -15.14 16.09 33.61
CA GLY A 172 -16.56 16.16 33.93
C GLY A 172 -17.35 14.86 33.70
N SER A 173 -16.71 13.77 33.27
CA SER A 173 -17.36 12.46 33.13
C SER A 173 -17.50 11.74 34.47
N ASN A 174 -18.59 10.99 34.63
CA ASN A 174 -18.74 10.00 35.69
C ASN A 174 -18.18 8.63 35.30
N GLU A 175 -17.78 8.46 34.05
CA GLU A 175 -17.12 7.24 33.56
C GLU A 175 -15.68 7.21 34.05
N LEU A 176 -15.25 6.07 34.58
CA LEU A 176 -13.95 5.91 35.21
C LEU A 176 -13.05 4.99 34.40
N ARG A 177 -11.77 5.38 34.34
CA ARG A 177 -10.64 4.52 34.01
C ARG A 177 -9.94 4.11 35.30
N VAL A 178 -9.70 2.81 35.45
CA VAL A 178 -8.96 2.25 36.58
C VAL A 178 -7.74 1.49 36.08
N SER A 179 -6.58 1.76 36.67
CA SER A 179 -5.31 1.11 36.32
C SER A 179 -4.41 0.96 37.54
N PHE A 180 -3.35 0.17 37.44
CA PHE A 180 -2.41 -0.07 38.55
C PHE A 180 -0.96 0.31 38.18
N PRO A 181 -0.65 1.59 37.91
CA PRO A 181 0.63 1.99 37.30
C PRO A 181 1.88 1.67 38.14
N SER A 182 1.74 1.51 39.46
CA SER A 182 2.86 1.36 40.39
C SER A 182 2.82 0.09 41.25
N SER A 183 1.84 -0.78 41.04
CA SER A 183 1.57 -1.94 41.91
C SER A 183 1.12 -3.19 41.17
N ARG A 184 1.25 -3.25 39.83
CA ARG A 184 0.76 -4.38 38.99
C ARG A 184 1.14 -5.75 39.56
N ASP A 185 2.38 -5.93 39.99
CA ASP A 185 2.92 -7.18 40.52
C ASP A 185 2.35 -7.60 41.89
N GLN A 186 1.53 -6.76 42.53
CA GLN A 186 0.86 -7.03 43.81
C GLN A 186 -0.66 -7.21 43.65
N VAL A 187 -1.20 -6.96 42.45
CA VAL A 187 -2.64 -7.07 42.18
C VAL A 187 -3.01 -8.53 41.94
N THR A 188 -3.94 -9.04 42.75
CA THR A 188 -4.53 -10.38 42.66
C THR A 188 -6.04 -10.30 42.42
N ASP A 189 -6.69 -11.45 42.29
CA ASP A 189 -8.15 -11.56 42.13
C ASP A 189 -8.90 -10.86 43.29
N GLU A 190 -8.39 -10.98 44.52
CA GLU A 190 -8.95 -10.30 45.70
C GLU A 190 -8.81 -8.78 45.65
N THR A 191 -7.76 -8.27 45.01
CA THR A 191 -7.61 -6.82 44.78
C THR A 191 -8.67 -6.32 43.82
N VAL A 192 -8.94 -7.05 42.72
CA VAL A 192 -9.98 -6.69 41.75
C VAL A 192 -11.38 -6.77 42.36
N ALA A 193 -11.62 -7.74 43.25
CA ALA A 193 -12.90 -7.85 43.97
C ALA A 193 -13.23 -6.59 44.81
N LYS A 194 -12.21 -5.87 45.30
CA LYS A 194 -12.40 -4.60 46.03
C LYS A 194 -12.79 -3.43 45.12
N LEU A 195 -12.65 -3.56 43.80
CA LEU A 195 -13.06 -2.55 42.82
C LEU A 195 -14.55 -2.66 42.45
N VAL A 196 -15.23 -3.76 42.79
CA VAL A 196 -16.66 -3.99 42.48
C VAL A 196 -17.59 -2.85 42.91
N PRO A 197 -17.36 -2.13 44.03
CA PRO A 197 -18.16 -0.95 44.38
C PRO A 197 -18.16 0.17 43.32
N LEU A 198 -17.17 0.20 42.42
CA LEU A 198 -17.08 1.15 41.30
C LEU A 198 -17.60 0.56 39.97
N ALA A 199 -18.10 -0.68 39.97
CA ALA A 199 -18.44 -1.40 38.75
C ALA A 199 -19.53 -0.72 37.88
N GLY A 200 -20.34 0.14 38.49
CA GLY A 200 -21.33 0.96 37.79
C GLY A 200 -20.76 2.15 37.03
N GLN A 201 -19.47 2.48 37.22
CA GLN A 201 -18.82 3.65 36.62
C GLN A 201 -17.57 3.30 35.80
N VAL A 202 -16.93 2.16 36.08
CA VAL A 202 -15.71 1.77 35.35
C VAL A 202 -16.04 1.35 33.93
N VAL A 203 -15.42 2.05 32.99
CA VAL A 203 -15.56 1.88 31.54
C VAL A 203 -14.27 1.34 30.93
N GLU A 204 -13.13 1.71 31.52
CA GLU A 204 -11.82 1.22 31.13
C GLU A 204 -11.11 0.63 32.33
N LEU A 205 -10.63 -0.60 32.20
CA LEU A 205 -9.94 -1.31 33.26
C LEU A 205 -8.64 -1.91 32.74
N ASP A 206 -7.52 -1.42 33.29
CA ASP A 206 -6.17 -1.94 33.03
C ASP A 206 -5.66 -2.82 34.16
N LEU A 207 -5.70 -4.13 33.91
CA LEU A 207 -5.14 -5.19 34.76
C LEU A 207 -3.92 -5.85 34.10
N SER A 208 -3.31 -5.22 33.10
CA SER A 208 -2.14 -5.75 32.41
C SER A 208 -0.98 -5.98 33.38
N GLY A 209 -0.25 -7.08 33.21
CA GLY A 209 0.92 -7.45 34.01
C GLY A 209 0.63 -7.75 35.48
N THR A 210 -0.63 -7.97 35.84
CA THR A 210 -1.05 -8.35 37.20
C THR A 210 -1.00 -9.86 37.43
N LYS A 211 -1.21 -10.30 38.68
CA LYS A 211 -1.20 -11.72 39.07
C LYS A 211 -2.60 -12.34 39.11
N ILE A 212 -3.56 -11.74 38.41
CA ILE A 212 -4.92 -12.26 38.33
C ILE A 212 -4.95 -13.59 37.58
N THR A 213 -5.94 -14.41 37.93
CA THR A 213 -6.19 -15.73 37.38
C THR A 213 -7.63 -15.83 36.90
N ASP A 214 -8.09 -17.02 36.50
CA ASP A 214 -9.50 -17.25 36.16
C ASP A 214 -10.48 -16.95 37.30
N ALA A 215 -10.02 -16.86 38.55
CA ALA A 215 -10.87 -16.46 39.67
C ALA A 215 -11.38 -15.02 39.56
N VAL A 216 -10.71 -14.15 38.78
CA VAL A 216 -11.13 -12.77 38.53
C VAL A 216 -12.50 -12.69 37.84
N ALA A 217 -12.92 -13.75 37.15
CA ALA A 217 -14.14 -13.83 36.35
C ALA A 217 -15.39 -13.38 37.12
N GLU A 218 -15.49 -13.75 38.39
CA GLU A 218 -16.64 -13.39 39.24
C GLU A 218 -16.70 -11.89 39.52
N SER A 219 -15.55 -11.22 39.60
CA SER A 219 -15.51 -9.76 39.74
C SER A 219 -15.77 -9.07 38.41
N LEU A 220 -15.18 -9.54 37.31
CA LEU A 220 -15.28 -8.89 35.99
C LEU A 220 -16.72 -8.80 35.46
N LYS A 221 -17.58 -9.79 35.77
CA LYS A 221 -19.00 -9.79 35.37
C LYS A 221 -19.81 -8.62 35.95
N GLU A 222 -19.39 -8.06 37.08
CA GLU A 222 -20.10 -6.96 37.72
C GLU A 222 -19.88 -5.62 36.97
N PHE A 223 -18.79 -5.49 36.22
CA PHE A 223 -18.43 -4.27 35.48
C PHE A 223 -19.19 -4.17 34.15
N LYS A 224 -20.51 -4.05 34.23
CA LYS A 224 -21.44 -4.15 33.08
C LYS A 224 -21.21 -3.11 31.99
N TYR A 225 -20.52 -2.01 32.30
CA TYR A 225 -20.27 -0.92 31.36
C TYR A 225 -18.85 -0.91 30.79
N LEU A 226 -18.04 -1.94 31.04
CA LEU A 226 -16.71 -2.05 30.44
C LEU A 226 -16.80 -1.98 28.92
N ASP A 227 -16.00 -1.08 28.36
CA ASP A 227 -15.76 -0.95 26.93
C ASP A 227 -14.34 -1.39 26.58
N THR A 228 -13.37 -1.07 27.43
CA THR A 228 -11.96 -1.38 27.22
C THR A 228 -11.40 -2.17 28.39
N LEU A 229 -10.92 -3.38 28.10
CA LEU A 229 -10.32 -4.28 29.09
C LEU A 229 -8.94 -4.79 28.65
N HIS A 230 -7.95 -4.53 29.49
CA HIS A 230 -6.56 -4.93 29.32
C HIS A 230 -6.22 -6.04 30.32
N LEU A 231 -5.94 -7.25 29.81
CA LEU A 231 -5.56 -8.44 30.59
C LEU A 231 -4.19 -9.01 30.18
N GLU A 232 -3.40 -8.25 29.43
CA GLU A 232 -2.14 -8.70 28.85
C GLU A 232 -1.16 -9.14 29.92
N LYS A 233 -0.40 -10.21 29.67
CA LYS A 233 0.64 -10.72 30.58
C LYS A 233 0.11 -11.07 31.98
N THR A 234 -1.08 -11.67 32.03
CA THR A 234 -1.70 -12.21 33.24
C THR A 234 -1.87 -13.73 33.12
N GLU A 235 -2.32 -14.37 34.18
CA GLU A 235 -2.53 -15.83 34.22
C GLU A 235 -3.97 -16.23 33.85
N VAL A 236 -4.76 -15.32 33.28
CA VAL A 236 -6.13 -15.59 32.82
C VAL A 236 -6.14 -16.60 31.67
N GLY A 237 -7.13 -17.50 31.70
CA GLY A 237 -7.39 -18.51 30.69
C GLY A 237 -8.82 -18.47 30.19
N ASP A 238 -9.29 -19.59 29.64
CA ASP A 238 -10.58 -19.67 28.97
C ASP A 238 -11.78 -19.41 29.89
N ALA A 239 -11.66 -19.71 31.19
CA ALA A 239 -12.77 -19.51 32.13
C ALA A 239 -13.02 -18.03 32.40
N ALA A 240 -11.97 -17.21 32.58
CA ALA A 240 -12.13 -15.76 32.67
C ALA A 240 -12.68 -15.18 31.36
N VAL A 241 -12.17 -15.58 30.20
CA VAL A 241 -12.62 -15.03 28.92
C VAL A 241 -14.08 -15.39 28.62
N SER A 242 -14.49 -16.63 28.94
CA SER A 242 -15.88 -17.06 28.77
C SER A 242 -16.87 -16.22 29.58
N ALA A 243 -16.45 -15.72 30.74
CA ALA A 243 -17.27 -14.84 31.56
C ALA A 243 -17.49 -13.44 30.94
N LEU A 244 -16.69 -13.05 29.96
CA LEU A 244 -16.78 -11.75 29.27
C LEU A 244 -17.67 -11.80 28.03
N ALA A 245 -18.07 -12.99 27.58
CA ALA A 245 -18.77 -13.20 26.31
C ALA A 245 -20.15 -12.50 26.25
N ASP A 246 -20.78 -12.23 27.38
CA ASP A 246 -22.10 -11.59 27.47
C ASP A 246 -22.02 -10.07 27.75
N MET A 247 -20.81 -9.48 27.78
CA MET A 247 -20.65 -8.07 28.10
C MET A 247 -21.14 -7.19 26.95
N THR A 248 -22.22 -6.43 27.23
CA THR A 248 -22.93 -5.65 26.22
C THR A 248 -22.08 -4.54 25.60
N TYR A 249 -21.18 -3.91 26.35
CA TYR A 249 -20.44 -2.74 25.89
C TYR A 249 -18.96 -3.02 25.57
N LEU A 250 -18.46 -4.24 25.79
CA LEU A 250 -17.04 -4.55 25.66
C LEU A 250 -16.62 -4.50 24.18
N ASN A 251 -15.89 -3.44 23.81
CA ASN A 251 -15.43 -3.18 22.46
C ASN A 251 -14.00 -3.66 22.22
N TYR A 252 -13.15 -3.47 23.22
CA TYR A 252 -11.73 -3.75 23.18
C TYR A 252 -11.37 -4.76 24.27
N LEU A 253 -10.74 -5.86 23.86
CA LEU A 253 -10.20 -6.86 24.76
C LEU A 253 -8.78 -7.21 24.32
N ASN A 254 -7.82 -7.08 25.24
CA ASN A 254 -6.45 -7.53 25.01
C ASN A 254 -6.06 -8.68 25.93
N LEU A 255 -5.76 -9.82 25.31
CA LEU A 255 -5.36 -11.09 25.92
C LEU A 255 -3.90 -11.44 25.58
N HIS A 256 -3.10 -10.48 25.12
CA HIS A 256 -1.70 -10.73 24.75
C HIS A 256 -0.94 -11.43 25.88
N SER A 257 -0.25 -12.52 25.55
CA SER A 257 0.57 -13.28 26.51
C SER A 257 -0.23 -13.81 27.72
N THR A 258 -1.47 -14.25 27.51
CA THR A 258 -2.30 -14.95 28.51
C THR A 258 -2.38 -16.45 28.20
N LYS A 259 -3.17 -17.20 28.98
CA LYS A 259 -3.44 -18.63 28.77
C LYS A 259 -4.67 -18.91 27.91
N ALA A 260 -5.23 -17.90 27.25
CA ALA A 260 -6.35 -18.06 26.33
C ALA A 260 -6.03 -19.06 25.21
N THR A 261 -7.02 -19.88 24.85
CA THR A 261 -6.94 -20.89 23.78
C THR A 261 -8.05 -20.68 22.76
N ASP A 262 -8.20 -21.60 21.81
CA ASP A 262 -9.32 -21.63 20.86
C ASP A 262 -10.69 -21.64 21.58
N ALA A 263 -10.77 -22.18 22.80
CA ALA A 263 -12.02 -22.16 23.58
C ALA A 263 -12.44 -20.74 23.99
N SER A 264 -11.47 -19.86 24.30
CA SER A 264 -11.75 -18.43 24.50
C SER A 264 -12.37 -17.80 23.25
N LEU A 265 -11.82 -18.09 22.06
CA LEU A 265 -12.33 -17.54 20.81
C LEU A 265 -13.73 -18.07 20.47
N GLU A 266 -14.00 -19.33 20.76
CA GLU A 266 -15.33 -19.92 20.59
C GLU A 266 -16.37 -19.21 21.47
N ALA A 267 -16.03 -18.93 22.73
CA ALA A 267 -16.91 -18.21 23.65
C ALA A 267 -17.19 -16.77 23.17
N LEU A 268 -16.19 -16.07 22.64
CA LEU A 268 -16.32 -14.68 22.20
C LEU A 268 -17.17 -14.49 20.93
N LYS A 269 -17.62 -15.56 20.27
CA LYS A 269 -18.55 -15.45 19.13
C LYS A 269 -19.87 -14.77 19.49
N SER A 270 -20.32 -14.89 20.74
CA SER A 270 -21.56 -14.26 21.20
C SER A 270 -21.37 -12.82 21.69
N ALA A 271 -20.14 -12.30 21.72
CA ALA A 271 -19.86 -10.95 22.21
C ALA A 271 -20.46 -9.90 21.26
N PRO A 272 -21.49 -9.14 21.70
CA PRO A 272 -22.30 -8.33 20.78
C PRO A 272 -21.56 -7.10 20.25
N SER A 273 -20.62 -6.58 21.04
CA SER A 273 -19.98 -5.29 20.80
C SER A 273 -18.48 -5.36 20.60
N LEU A 274 -17.88 -6.56 20.66
CA LEU A 274 -16.45 -6.71 20.51
C LEU A 274 -16.04 -6.32 19.08
N ARG A 275 -15.05 -5.44 18.96
CA ARG A 275 -14.51 -4.97 17.68
C ARG A 275 -13.01 -5.15 17.58
N LYS A 276 -12.30 -5.14 18.70
CA LYS A 276 -10.85 -5.30 18.74
C LYS A 276 -10.49 -6.38 19.74
N LEU A 277 -9.88 -7.45 19.23
CA LEU A 277 -9.41 -8.56 20.04
C LEU A 277 -7.93 -8.80 19.76
N TYR A 278 -7.09 -8.76 20.79
CA TYR A 278 -5.66 -9.04 20.68
C TYR A 278 -5.34 -10.34 21.40
N VAL A 279 -4.77 -11.31 20.67
CA VAL A 279 -4.51 -12.68 21.15
C VAL A 279 -3.09 -13.14 20.80
N TRP A 280 -2.17 -12.20 20.54
CA TRP A 280 -0.77 -12.53 20.30
C TRP A 280 -0.14 -13.23 21.51
N GLN A 281 0.77 -14.18 21.26
CA GLN A 281 1.45 -14.97 22.30
C GLN A 281 0.51 -15.74 23.24
N THR A 282 -0.68 -16.09 22.76
CA THR A 282 -1.60 -17.03 23.42
C THR A 282 -1.51 -18.41 22.75
N ALA A 283 -2.30 -19.37 23.23
CA ALA A 283 -2.46 -20.67 22.57
C ALA A 283 -3.58 -20.68 21.51
N ALA A 284 -4.19 -19.53 21.21
CA ALA A 284 -5.17 -19.41 20.14
C ALA A 284 -4.53 -19.63 18.77
N SER A 285 -5.17 -20.46 17.95
CA SER A 285 -4.73 -20.82 16.62
C SER A 285 -5.14 -19.78 15.58
N TYR A 286 -4.41 -19.77 14.46
CA TYR A 286 -4.74 -18.92 13.32
C TYR A 286 -6.13 -19.24 12.76
N ASP A 287 -6.46 -20.53 12.66
CA ASP A 287 -7.73 -20.97 12.09
C ASP A 287 -8.92 -20.56 12.97
N ALA A 288 -8.80 -20.69 14.29
CA ALA A 288 -9.84 -20.25 15.22
C ALA A 288 -10.02 -18.72 15.18
N ALA A 289 -8.94 -17.96 15.12
CA ALA A 289 -8.99 -16.50 15.01
C ALA A 289 -9.67 -16.05 13.70
N LYS A 290 -9.34 -16.67 12.57
CA LYS A 290 -9.98 -16.37 11.29
C LYS A 290 -11.43 -16.83 11.23
N ALA A 291 -11.76 -17.96 11.87
CA ALA A 291 -13.15 -18.39 12.01
C ALA A 291 -13.98 -17.39 12.82
N LEU A 292 -13.43 -16.85 13.92
CA LEU A 292 -14.09 -15.81 14.72
C LEU A 292 -14.25 -14.50 13.95
N GLU A 293 -13.18 -14.00 13.33
CA GLU A 293 -13.20 -12.77 12.50
C GLU A 293 -14.24 -12.87 11.36
N LYS A 294 -14.37 -14.05 10.74
CA LYS A 294 -15.41 -14.32 9.73
C LYS A 294 -16.82 -14.41 10.31
N ALA A 295 -16.98 -14.98 11.50
CA ALA A 295 -18.28 -15.18 12.14
C ALA A 295 -18.85 -13.89 12.75
N THR A 296 -17.99 -12.92 13.08
CA THR A 296 -18.36 -11.70 13.79
C THR A 296 -18.01 -10.47 12.96
N PRO A 297 -18.96 -9.95 12.16
CA PRO A 297 -18.71 -8.79 11.31
C PRO A 297 -18.25 -7.56 12.09
N GLY A 298 -17.15 -6.94 11.64
CA GLY A 298 -16.55 -5.77 12.28
C GLY A 298 -15.59 -6.08 13.43
N LEU A 299 -15.40 -7.34 13.80
CA LEU A 299 -14.36 -7.76 14.74
C LEU A 299 -13.03 -7.94 14.02
N ALA A 300 -12.01 -7.19 14.45
CA ALA A 300 -10.63 -7.40 14.06
C ALA A 300 -9.91 -8.26 15.12
N VAL A 301 -9.34 -9.39 14.69
CA VAL A 301 -8.58 -10.29 15.57
C VAL A 301 -7.08 -10.19 15.27
N ASN A 302 -6.31 -9.70 16.24
CA ASN A 302 -4.87 -9.48 16.11
C ASN A 302 -4.08 -10.61 16.80
N LEU A 303 -3.46 -11.47 15.99
CA LEU A 303 -2.56 -12.55 16.45
C LEU A 303 -1.10 -12.12 16.61
N GLY A 304 -0.75 -10.87 16.27
CA GLY A 304 0.62 -10.38 16.20
C GLY A 304 1.32 -10.72 14.87
N TRP A 305 2.33 -9.91 14.54
CA TRP A 305 3.05 -9.97 13.25
C TRP A 305 3.83 -11.28 13.03
N ASP A 306 4.35 -11.84 14.13
CA ASP A 306 5.23 -13.01 14.13
C ASP A 306 4.48 -14.34 14.31
N HIS A 307 3.15 -14.32 14.35
CA HIS A 307 2.37 -15.55 14.49
C HIS A 307 2.61 -16.48 13.29
N PRO A 308 2.92 -17.78 13.49
CA PRO A 308 3.29 -18.68 12.39
C PRO A 308 2.26 -18.75 11.25
N GLY A 309 0.96 -18.70 11.58
CA GLY A 309 -0.12 -18.67 10.60
C GLY A 309 -0.17 -17.36 9.79
N VAL A 310 0.05 -16.21 10.45
CA VAL A 310 0.06 -14.89 9.80
C VAL A 310 1.28 -14.75 8.89
N VAL A 311 2.44 -15.20 9.38
CA VAL A 311 3.67 -15.24 8.58
C VAL A 311 3.50 -16.12 7.35
N ARG A 312 2.90 -17.32 7.51
CA ARG A 312 2.64 -18.23 6.38
C ARG A 312 1.72 -17.59 5.35
N GLU A 313 0.60 -17.01 5.77
CA GLU A 313 -0.34 -16.33 4.86
C GLU A 313 0.38 -15.22 4.07
N ARG A 314 1.10 -14.33 4.76
CA ARG A 314 1.86 -13.23 4.15
C ARG A 314 2.89 -13.72 3.14
N LEU A 315 3.74 -14.68 3.53
CA LEU A 315 4.77 -15.23 2.66
C LEU A 315 4.16 -15.96 1.45
N THR A 316 2.97 -16.56 1.60
CA THR A 316 2.29 -17.23 0.49
C THR A 316 1.80 -16.21 -0.53
N LYS A 317 1.20 -15.11 -0.10
CA LYS A 317 0.79 -14.00 -0.97
C LYS A 317 2.00 -13.36 -1.67
N GLU A 318 3.07 -13.14 -0.94
CA GLU A 318 4.32 -12.60 -1.48
C GLU A 318 4.93 -13.54 -2.53
N LEU A 319 4.96 -14.85 -2.25
CA LEU A 319 5.45 -15.86 -3.19
C LEU A 319 4.64 -15.83 -4.50
N THR A 320 3.31 -15.85 -4.41
CA THR A 320 2.44 -15.78 -5.59
C THR A 320 2.73 -14.54 -6.43
N ARG A 321 2.82 -13.37 -5.81
CA ARG A 321 3.15 -12.11 -6.51
C ARG A 321 4.51 -12.18 -7.21
N VAL A 322 5.52 -12.72 -6.53
CA VAL A 322 6.87 -12.85 -7.09
C VAL A 322 6.91 -13.85 -8.24
N GLU A 323 6.16 -14.95 -8.15
CA GLU A 323 6.02 -15.93 -9.24
C GLU A 323 5.34 -15.33 -10.48
N GLU A 324 4.30 -14.52 -10.30
CA GLU A 324 3.63 -13.78 -11.38
C GLU A 324 4.58 -12.77 -12.05
N GLN A 325 5.31 -11.98 -11.25
CA GLN A 325 6.32 -11.05 -11.75
C GLN A 325 7.45 -11.76 -12.50
N GLN A 326 7.88 -12.92 -12.00
CA GLN A 326 8.89 -13.73 -12.67
C GLN A 326 8.39 -14.25 -14.02
N ALA A 327 7.13 -14.70 -14.09
CA ALA A 327 6.54 -15.17 -15.34
C ALA A 327 6.45 -14.06 -16.39
N GLU A 328 6.02 -12.85 -15.99
CA GLU A 328 5.96 -11.68 -16.86
C GLU A 328 7.35 -11.22 -17.33
N ALA A 329 8.32 -11.16 -16.42
CA ALA A 329 9.71 -10.84 -16.75
C ALA A 329 10.31 -11.86 -17.72
N THR A 330 10.00 -13.15 -17.54
CA THR A 330 10.44 -14.22 -18.45
C THR A 330 9.91 -14.00 -19.86
N LYS A 331 8.60 -13.72 -20.00
CA LYS A 331 8.00 -13.41 -21.30
C LYS A 331 8.65 -12.17 -21.95
N THR A 332 8.90 -11.13 -21.17
CA THR A 332 9.56 -9.91 -21.65
C THR A 332 10.97 -10.19 -22.16
N VAL A 333 11.74 -11.05 -21.46
CA VAL A 333 13.08 -11.47 -21.90
C VAL A 333 13.01 -12.26 -23.21
N GLU A 334 12.03 -13.14 -23.38
CA GLU A 334 11.87 -13.90 -24.64
C GLU A 334 11.52 -13.00 -25.82
N GLU A 335 10.62 -12.03 -25.62
CA GLU A 335 10.28 -11.02 -26.64
C GLU A 335 11.49 -10.16 -27.01
N ALA A 336 12.25 -9.69 -26.02
CA ALA A 336 13.46 -8.90 -26.24
C ALA A 336 14.55 -9.69 -26.99
N LYS A 337 14.73 -10.98 -26.69
CA LYS A 337 15.65 -11.85 -27.44
C LYS A 337 15.28 -11.95 -28.91
N LYS A 338 13.99 -12.14 -29.21
CA LYS A 338 13.50 -12.19 -30.59
C LYS A 338 13.72 -10.86 -31.33
N MET A 339 13.53 -9.74 -30.64
CA MET A 339 13.82 -8.42 -31.19
C MET A 339 15.33 -8.22 -31.45
N LEU A 340 16.18 -8.68 -30.52
CA LEU A 340 17.64 -8.63 -30.69
C LEU A 340 18.10 -9.47 -31.89
N GLU A 341 17.63 -10.71 -32.02
CA GLU A 341 17.94 -11.56 -33.18
C GLU A 341 17.57 -10.89 -34.50
N THR A 342 16.42 -10.21 -34.53
CA THR A 342 15.97 -9.45 -35.71
C THR A 342 16.89 -8.25 -35.98
N ALA A 343 17.23 -7.48 -34.95
CA ALA A 343 18.11 -6.31 -35.08
C ALA A 343 19.53 -6.69 -35.52
N GLU A 344 20.07 -7.80 -35.03
CA GLU A 344 21.38 -8.34 -35.45
C GLU A 344 21.36 -8.78 -36.92
N ALA A 345 20.27 -9.40 -37.38
CA ALA A 345 20.11 -9.78 -38.78
C ALA A 345 20.05 -8.55 -39.70
N ASP A 346 19.31 -7.50 -39.30
CA ASP A 346 19.21 -6.24 -40.03
C ASP A 346 20.57 -5.52 -40.08
N GLN A 347 21.30 -5.47 -38.96
CA GLN A 347 22.64 -4.91 -38.88
C GLN A 347 23.59 -5.61 -39.87
N LYS A 348 23.56 -6.94 -39.90
CA LYS A 348 24.39 -7.73 -40.82
C LYS A 348 24.01 -7.47 -42.28
N SER A 349 22.72 -7.47 -42.61
CA SER A 349 22.22 -7.18 -43.96
C SER A 349 22.65 -5.79 -44.45
N ALA A 350 22.52 -4.77 -43.61
CA ALA A 350 22.96 -3.41 -43.91
C ALA A 350 24.48 -3.34 -44.12
N SER A 351 25.26 -4.03 -43.28
CA SER A 351 26.72 -4.12 -43.42
C SER A 351 27.14 -4.78 -44.73
N ASP A 352 26.53 -5.93 -45.07
CA ASP A 352 26.79 -6.65 -46.31
C ASP A 352 26.45 -5.79 -47.54
N ARG A 353 25.32 -5.07 -47.50
CA ARG A 353 24.92 -4.14 -48.57
C ARG A 353 25.88 -2.96 -48.71
N ALA A 354 26.34 -2.39 -47.60
CA ALA A 354 27.31 -1.30 -47.62
C ALA A 354 28.65 -1.74 -48.23
N ALA A 355 29.11 -2.96 -47.92
CA ALA A 355 30.33 -3.53 -48.50
C ALA A 355 30.19 -3.73 -50.02
N GLU A 356 29.06 -4.26 -50.48
CA GLU A 356 28.78 -4.42 -51.91
C GLU A 356 28.76 -3.07 -52.64
N ILE A 357 28.08 -2.05 -52.08
CA ILE A 357 28.06 -0.71 -52.67
C ILE A 357 29.47 -0.12 -52.77
N LYS A 358 30.29 -0.24 -51.71
CA LYS A 358 31.69 0.23 -51.73
C LYS A 358 32.48 -0.43 -52.85
N LYS A 359 32.36 -1.75 -53.02
CA LYS A 359 33.00 -2.48 -54.10
C LYS A 359 32.55 -2.01 -55.48
N GLN A 360 31.26 -1.76 -55.67
CA GLN A 360 30.72 -1.23 -56.92
C GLN A 360 31.28 0.16 -57.25
N LEU A 361 31.43 1.03 -56.25
CA LEU A 361 32.06 2.34 -56.43
C LEU A 361 33.55 2.20 -56.81
N GLU A 362 34.30 1.33 -56.14
CA GLU A 362 35.71 1.08 -56.45
C GLU A 362 35.93 0.57 -57.88
N GLU A 363 35.03 -0.29 -58.41
CA GLU A 363 35.11 -0.76 -59.80
C GLU A 363 34.85 0.37 -60.81
N LEU A 364 33.95 1.31 -60.51
CA LEU A 364 33.68 2.47 -61.37
C LEU A 364 34.84 3.46 -61.41
N ASP A 365 35.61 3.56 -60.33
CA ASP A 365 36.78 4.42 -60.23
C ASP A 365 38.02 3.83 -60.93
N LYS A 366 37.95 2.59 -61.43
CA LYS A 366 39.06 2.01 -62.24
C LYS A 366 39.13 2.70 -63.60
N PRO A 367 40.33 3.14 -64.04
CA PRO A 367 40.47 3.81 -65.32
C PRO A 367 40.12 2.88 -66.47
N ALA A 368 39.26 3.36 -67.39
CA ALA A 368 38.90 2.63 -68.60
C ALA A 368 40.18 2.24 -69.38
N ALA A 369 40.41 0.94 -69.55
CA ALA A 369 41.46 0.45 -70.42
C ALA A 369 41.28 1.07 -71.81
N LYS A 370 42.28 1.82 -72.27
CA LYS A 370 42.34 2.38 -73.62
C LYS A 370 42.12 1.25 -74.62
N LYS A 371 40.99 1.28 -75.34
CA LYS A 371 40.90 0.68 -76.67
C LYS A 371 41.83 1.48 -77.58
N GLU A 372 43.02 0.93 -77.84
CA GLU A 372 43.77 1.29 -79.05
C GLU A 372 43.09 0.62 -80.24
N GLU A 373 42.37 1.40 -81.02
CA GLU A 373 42.09 1.10 -82.42
C GLU A 373 41.84 2.42 -83.16
N ALA A 374 42.75 2.81 -84.05
CA ALA A 374 42.45 2.96 -85.47
C ALA A 374 43.62 3.62 -86.25
N PRO A 375 43.86 3.19 -87.51
CA PRO A 375 44.96 3.64 -88.36
C PRO A 375 44.65 4.98 -89.05
N ALA A 376 45.70 5.75 -89.34
CA ALA A 376 45.61 6.95 -90.16
C ALA A 376 45.99 6.65 -91.61
N ASP A 377 44.99 6.88 -92.46
CA ASP A 377 44.92 6.86 -93.91
C ASP A 377 45.85 7.89 -94.60
N LYS A 378 46.34 7.57 -95.81
CA LYS A 378 46.69 8.52 -96.90
C LYS A 378 47.07 7.79 -98.21
N PRO A 379 46.95 8.45 -99.38
CA PRO A 379 46.02 8.02 -100.42
C PRO A 379 46.69 7.56 -101.72
N ALA A 380 45.84 7.04 -102.60
CA ALA A 380 46.14 6.54 -103.94
C ALA A 380 46.40 7.63 -104.99
N GLU A 381 47.41 7.40 -105.83
CA GLU A 381 47.59 7.78 -107.25
C GLU A 381 48.64 6.79 -107.80
N GLY A 382 48.64 6.17 -108.98
CA GLY A 382 47.84 6.11 -110.21
C GLY A 382 48.44 4.93 -111.01
N GLU A 383 47.63 4.08 -111.66
CA GLU A 383 47.30 4.14 -113.09
C GLU A 383 48.11 3.12 -113.93
N THR A 384 47.40 2.07 -114.39
CA THR A 384 47.52 1.23 -115.62
C THR A 384 48.91 0.82 -116.16
N ALA A 385 49.16 -0.40 -116.65
CA ALA A 385 48.34 -1.37 -117.36
C ALA A 385 48.94 -2.77 -117.26
#